data_AF-A0AB37UC50-F1
#
_entry.id   AF-A0AB37UC50-F1
#
_cell.length_a   1.000
_cell.length_b   1.000
_cell.length_c   1.000
_cell.angle_alpha   90.00
_cell.angle_beta   90.00
_cell.angle_gamma   90.00
#
_symmetry.space_group_name_H-M   'P 1'
#
loop_
_entity.id
_entity.type
_entity.pdbx_description
1 polymer ?
#
loop_
_entity_poly.entity_id
_entity_poly.type
_entity_poly.pdbx_seq_one_letter_code
_entity_poly.pdbx_strand_id
1 'polypeptide(L)' 'MRAFDDIVRAGKLLYKGISDTPTWIVSQANTIAALRGWTPFIGLQVEYSLRERTPERDLLPMARAFNIGIDSGYV' A
#
# COMPACT_ATOMS: atom_id res chain seq x y z
N MET A 1 -9.10 7.47 0.57
CA MET A 1 -8.16 7.89 1.63
C MET A 1 -8.84 8.52 2.85
N ARG A 2 -9.77 9.47 2.73
CA ARG A 2 -10.42 10.11 3.88
C ARG A 2 -11.10 9.14 4.86
N ALA A 3 -11.98 8.26 4.36
CA ALA A 3 -12.69 7.29 5.20
C ALA A 3 -11.73 6.40 6.01
N PHE A 4 -10.63 5.99 5.39
CA PHE A 4 -9.55 5.23 6.04
C PHE A 4 -8.85 6.03 7.14
N ASP A 5 -8.64 7.32 6.95
CA ASP A 5 -8.06 8.20 7.98
C ASP A 5 -9.03 8.36 9.17
N ASP A 6 -10.32 8.55 8.89
CA ASP A 6 -11.33 8.71 9.93
C ASP A 6 -11.40 7.48 10.85
N ILE A 7 -11.30 6.26 10.31
CA ILE A 7 -11.32 5.03 11.13
C ILE A 7 -10.02 4.80 11.91
N VAL A 8 -8.87 5.25 11.39
CA VAL A 8 -7.59 5.23 12.14
C VAL A 8 -7.66 6.21 13.31
N ARG A 9 -8.13 7.44 13.05
CA ARG A 9 -8.31 8.46 14.10
C ARG A 9 -9.33 8.04 15.16
N ALA A 10 -10.33 7.26 14.77
CA ALA A 10 -11.29 6.65 15.69
C ALA A 10 -10.72 5.46 16.50
N GLY A 11 -9.46 5.07 16.28
CA GLY A 11 -8.81 3.95 16.98
C GLY A 11 -9.31 2.57 16.56
N LYS A 12 -10.10 2.48 15.48
CA LYS A 12 -10.67 1.22 14.97
C LYS A 12 -9.72 0.47 14.05
N LEU A 13 -8.69 1.16 13.57
CA LEU A 13 -7.68 0.60 12.69
C LEU A 13 -6.31 1.13 13.13
N LEU A 14 -5.36 0.21 13.36
CA LEU A 14 -4.00 0.58 13.73
C LEU A 14 -3.19 0.99 12.50
N TYR A 15 -3.27 0.20 11.43
CA TYR A 15 -2.50 0.37 10.20
C TYR A 15 -3.31 -0.02 8.97
N LYS A 16 -2.90 0.52 7.82
CA LYS A 16 -3.58 0.29 6.54
C LYS A 16 -2.70 -0.50 5.59
N GLY A 17 -3.24 -1.62 5.12
CA GLY A 17 -2.72 -2.37 3.99
C GLY A 17 -3.61 -2.23 2.76
N ILE A 18 -3.07 -2.61 1.61
CA ILE A 18 -3.81 -2.73 0.34
C ILE A 18 -3.29 -3.95 -0.43
N SER A 19 -4.12 -4.59 -1.26
CA SER A 19 -3.75 -5.77 -2.03
C SER A 19 -4.01 -5.59 -3.53
N ASP A 20 -3.22 -6.27 -4.37
CA ASP A 20 -3.41 -6.42 -5.83
C ASP A 20 -3.78 -5.13 -6.58
N THR A 21 -3.22 -4.02 -6.11
CA THR A 21 -3.59 -2.70 -6.60
C THR A 21 -2.48 -2.16 -7.49
N PRO A 22 -2.80 -1.62 -8.68
CA PRO A 22 -1.83 -0.98 -9.56
C PRO A 22 -0.98 0.07 -8.85
N THR A 23 0.31 0.09 -9.17
CA THR A 23 1.32 0.94 -8.52
C THR A 23 0.98 2.43 -8.55
N TRP A 24 0.44 2.91 -9.66
CA TRP A 24 0.06 4.31 -9.82
C TRP A 24 -1.07 4.73 -8.87
N ILE A 25 -1.99 3.81 -8.55
CA ILE A 25 -3.07 4.06 -7.58
C ILE A 25 -2.48 4.20 -6.17
N VAL A 26 -1.63 3.26 -5.76
CA VAL A 26 -0.99 3.29 -4.43
C VAL A 26 -0.13 4.55 -4.29
N SER A 27 0.66 4.88 -5.32
CA SER A 27 1.51 6.07 -5.35
C SER A 27 0.68 7.36 -5.26
N GLN A 28 -0.41 7.47 -6.03
CA GLN A 28 -1.30 8.62 -5.98
C GLN A 28 -1.99 8.74 -4.61
N ALA A 29 -2.46 7.63 -4.05
CA ALA A 29 -3.12 7.60 -2.75
C ALA A 29 -2.20 8.04 -1.61
N ASN A 30 -0.96 7.54 -1.57
CA ASN A 30 0.03 7.93 -0.56
C ASN A 30 0.51 9.38 -0.77
N THR A 31 0.60 9.85 -2.01
CA THR A 31 0.89 11.27 -2.30
C THR A 31 -0.21 12.18 -1.76
N ILE A 32 -1.48 11.84 -2.00
CA ILE A 32 -2.63 12.58 -1.45
C ILE A 32 -2.62 12.56 0.07
N ALA A 33 -2.29 11.40 0.67
CA ALA A 33 -2.21 11.28 2.13
C ALA A 33 -1.14 12.21 2.72
N ALA A 34 0.06 12.23 2.12
CA ALA A 34 1.12 13.15 2.52
C ALA A 34 0.69 14.62 2.41
N LEU A 35 0.07 15.02 1.29
CA LEU A 35 -0.39 16.40 1.08
C LEU A 35 -1.52 16.83 2.02
N ARG A 36 -2.34 15.89 2.50
CA ARG A 36 -3.49 16.16 3.38
C ARG A 36 -3.21 15.90 4.85
N GLY A 37 -2.00 15.43 5.21
CA GLY A 37 -1.68 14.98 6.56
C GLY A 37 -2.54 13.79 7.01
N TRP A 38 -2.96 12.95 6.08
CA TRP A 38 -3.69 11.71 6.38
C TRP A 38 -2.74 10.54 6.54
N THR A 39 -3.18 9.54 7.27
CA THR A 39 -2.46 8.28 7.44
C THR A 39 -2.18 7.66 6.04
N PRO A 40 -0.97 7.21 5.70
CA PRO A 40 -0.68 6.54 4.43
C PRO A 40 -1.00 5.03 4.48
N PHE A 41 -0.93 4.33 3.34
CA PHE A 41 -0.76 2.88 3.32
C PHE A 41 0.67 2.51 3.69
N ILE A 42 0.83 1.49 4.54
CA ILE A 42 2.14 1.00 4.98
C ILE A 42 2.39 -0.48 4.67
N GLY A 43 1.37 -1.20 4.20
CA GLY A 43 1.47 -2.58 3.76
C GLY A 43 0.89 -2.77 2.36
N LEU A 44 1.56 -3.60 1.55
CA LEU A 44 1.10 -4.01 0.24
C LEU A 44 1.17 -5.54 0.16
N GLN A 45 0.02 -6.17 -0.05
CA GLN A 45 -0.09 -7.60 -0.29
C GLN A 45 -0.11 -7.86 -1.80
N VAL A 46 0.74 -8.76 -2.28
CA VAL A 46 0.83 -9.13 -3.70
C VAL A 46 1.11 -10.62 -3.85
N GLU A 47 0.68 -11.20 -4.97
CA GLU A 47 1.18 -12.52 -5.38
C GLU A 47 2.65 -12.40 -5.80
N TYR A 48 3.54 -13.07 -5.08
CA TYR A 48 4.96 -13.12 -5.42
C TYR A 48 5.54 -14.51 -5.16
N SER A 49 6.09 -15.13 -6.20
CA SER A 49 6.68 -16.46 -6.12
C SER A 49 7.78 -16.64 -7.16
N LEU A 50 8.47 -17.78 -7.15
CA LEU A 50 9.45 -18.09 -8.21
C LEU A 50 8.81 -18.11 -9.60
N ARG A 51 7.50 -18.41 -9.68
CA ARG A 51 6.74 -18.43 -10.92
C ARG A 51 6.17 -17.05 -11.27
N GLU A 52 5.68 -16.32 -10.27
CA GLU A 52 5.05 -15.02 -10.44
C GLU A 52 5.97 -13.90 -9.94
N ARG A 53 6.63 -13.22 -10.88
CA ARG A 53 7.63 -12.19 -10.62
C ARG A 53 7.23 -10.81 -11.15
N THR A 54 6.01 -10.64 -11.65
CA THR A 54 5.46 -9.37 -12.13
C THR A 54 5.62 -8.23 -11.11
N PRO A 55 5.48 -8.45 -9.77
CA PRO A 55 5.69 -7.38 -8.80
C PRO A 55 7.07 -6.71 -8.85
N GLU A 56 8.10 -7.40 -9.34
CA GLU A 56 9.46 -6.84 -9.40
C GLU A 56 9.57 -5.63 -10.31
N ARG A 57 8.73 -5.56 -11.35
CA ARG A 57 8.79 -4.50 -12.36
C ARG A 57 8.53 -3.13 -11.74
N ASP A 58 7.39 -3.00 -11.06
CA ASP A 58 6.92 -1.71 -10.57
C ASP A 58 6.49 -1.73 -9.09
N LEU A 59 5.93 -2.85 -8.58
CA LEU A 59 5.36 -2.91 -7.22
C LEU A 59 6.45 -2.88 -6.14
N LEU A 60 7.51 -3.69 -6.27
CA LEU A 60 8.61 -3.67 -5.31
C LEU A 60 9.41 -2.36 -5.34
N PRO A 61 9.76 -1.77 -6.51
CA PRO A 61 10.36 -0.44 -6.56
C PRO A 61 9.47 0.65 -5.93
N MET A 62 8.17 0.65 -6.23
CA MET A 62 7.23 1.61 -5.65
C MET A 62 7.14 1.46 -4.13
N ALA A 63 7.03 0.23 -3.63
CA ALA A 63 6.98 -0.04 -2.20
C ALA A 63 8.24 0.47 -1.48
N ARG A 64 9.43 0.27 -2.07
CA ARG A 64 10.68 0.85 -1.54
C ARG A 64 10.65 2.38 -1.54
N ALA A 65 10.19 3.02 -2.62
CA ALA A 65 10.13 4.48 -2.72
C ALA A 65 9.19 5.13 -1.69
N PHE A 66 8.10 4.46 -1.33
CA PHE A 66 7.11 4.94 -0.36
C PHE A 66 7.27 4.33 1.05
N ASN A 67 8.32 3.55 1.29
CA ASN A 67 8.57 2.82 2.55
C ASN A 67 7.37 1.95 2.99
N ILE A 68 6.84 1.18 2.06
CA ILE A 68 5.72 0.25 2.25
C ILE A 68 6.27 -1.16 2.46
N GLY A 69 5.82 -1.85 3.50
CA GLY A 69 6.13 -3.27 3.72
C GLY A 69 5.41 -4.15 2.72
N ILE A 70 6.08 -5.21 2.25
CA ILE A 70 5.49 -6.20 1.34
C ILE A 70 5.11 -7.44 2.14
N ASP A 71 3.90 -7.92 1.91
CA ASP A 71 3.45 -9.25 2.30
C ASP A 71 3.14 -10.06 1.04
N SER A 72 3.54 -11.33 1.03
CA SER A 72 3.36 -12.23 -0.10
C SER A 72 2.29 -13.25 0.25
N GLY A 73 1.18 -13.25 -0.50
CA GLY A 73 0.08 -14.20 -0.34
C GLY A 73 -0.24 -14.91 -1.64
N TYR A 74 -0.66 -16.17 -1.56
CA TYR A 74 -1.43 -16.78 -2.65
C TYR A 74 -2.84 -16.19 -2.58
N VAL A 75 -3.23 -15.42 -3.59
CA VAL A 75 -4.60 -14.93 -3.76
C VAL A 75 -5.42 -15.96 -4.54
#